data_AF-A0A3E0P2T7-F1
#
_entry.id   AF-A0A3E0P2T7-F1
#
_cell.length_a   1.000
_cell.length_b   1.000
_cell.length_c   1.000
_cell.angle_alpha   90.00
_cell.angle_beta   90.00
_cell.angle_gamma   90.00
#
_symmetry.space_group_name_H-M   'P 1'
#
loop_
_entity.id
_entity.type
_entity.pdbx_description
1 polymer ?
#
loop_
_entity_poly.entity_id
_entity_poly.type
_entity_poly.pdbx_seq_one_letter_code
_entity_poly.pdbx_strand_id
1 'polypeptide(L)'
;MTPREAHVPRPSYLAAITLLAVLVATAVPVAAQPTADDLAERLSDVVTSQLSSAGVNLTESAAARLDSAARKGARKLVRDGADEAEIEEAIGNAGNFAHGLVDAASARDTKRIDADLFTEVFNAFCPFYPFC
;
A
#
# COMPACT_ATOMS: atom_id res chain seq x y z
N MET A 1 59.62 -38.96 55.60
CA MET A 1 58.63 -37.86 55.57
C MET A 1 58.93 -37.00 54.36
N THR A 2 58.21 -37.21 53.26
CA THR A 2 58.36 -36.46 52.01
C THR A 2 57.02 -35.77 51.72
N PRO A 3 56.97 -34.45 51.53
CA PRO A 3 55.73 -33.78 51.17
C PRO A 3 55.33 -34.16 49.74
N ARG A 4 54.08 -34.62 49.61
CA ARG A 4 53.41 -35.02 48.38
C ARG A 4 53.20 -33.79 47.49
N GLU A 5 53.47 -33.94 46.20
CA GLU A 5 53.24 -32.94 45.16
C GLU A 5 51.75 -32.55 45.07
N ALA A 6 51.47 -31.25 45.11
CA ALA A 6 50.16 -30.70 44.84
C ALA A 6 49.94 -30.66 43.32
N HIS A 7 49.14 -31.60 42.81
CA HIS A 7 48.67 -31.61 41.44
C HIS A 7 47.65 -30.48 41.26
N VAL A 8 48.08 -29.37 40.64
CA VAL A 8 47.18 -28.24 40.32
C VAL A 8 46.43 -28.59 39.03
N PRO A 9 45.08 -28.71 39.05
CA PRO A 9 44.31 -28.94 37.84
C PRO A 9 44.39 -27.71 36.93
N ARG A 10 44.82 -27.93 35.68
CA ARG A 10 44.76 -26.91 34.63
C ARG A 10 43.29 -26.58 34.32
N PRO A 11 42.87 -25.30 34.33
CA PRO A 11 41.56 -24.94 33.84
C PRO A 11 41.52 -25.18 32.33
N SER A 12 40.65 -26.09 31.92
CA SER A 12 40.32 -26.40 30.54
C SER A 12 39.81 -25.13 29.84
N TYR A 13 40.60 -24.57 28.92
CA TYR A 13 40.23 -23.46 28.04
C TYR A 13 39.24 -23.89 26.94
N LEU A 14 38.21 -24.65 27.29
CA LEU A 14 37.20 -25.20 26.37
C LEU A 14 35.78 -25.02 26.93
N ALA A 15 35.47 -23.81 27.42
CA ALA A 15 34.14 -23.46 27.91
C ALA A 15 33.77 -21.99 27.62
N ALA A 16 34.21 -21.43 26.48
CA ALA A 16 34.01 -20.00 26.19
C ALA A 16 33.60 -19.68 24.74
N ILE A 17 33.02 -20.64 23.99
CA ILE A 17 32.46 -20.36 22.66
C ILE A 17 31.18 -21.17 22.44
N THR A 18 30.14 -20.91 23.25
CA THR A 18 28.80 -21.48 22.99
C THR A 18 27.67 -20.59 23.52
N LEU A 19 27.88 -19.27 23.58
CA LEU A 19 26.85 -18.34 24.08
C LEU A 19 26.94 -16.95 23.42
N LEU A 20 27.20 -16.91 22.11
CA LEU A 20 27.08 -15.69 21.31
C LEU A 20 26.65 -16.00 19.85
N ALA A 21 25.62 -16.83 19.69
CA ALA A 21 25.06 -17.16 18.37
C ALA A 21 23.51 -17.21 18.40
N VAL A 22 22.88 -16.45 19.31
CA VAL A 22 21.42 -16.35 19.41
C VAL A 22 21.04 -14.88 19.60
N LEU A 23 21.51 -14.00 18.73
CA LEU A 23 20.92 -12.66 18.57
C LEU A 23 21.18 -12.08 17.17
N VAL A 24 21.18 -12.96 16.16
CA VAL A 24 20.83 -12.55 14.79
C VAL A 24 19.48 -13.19 14.49
N ALA A 25 18.49 -12.88 15.35
CA ALA A 25 17.10 -13.04 14.98
C ALA A 25 16.86 -11.98 13.91
N THR A 26 17.02 -12.42 12.67
CA THR A 26 16.44 -11.86 11.45
C THR A 26 15.51 -10.69 11.73
N ALA A 27 16.04 -9.48 11.73
CA ALA A 27 15.27 -8.31 11.36
C ALA A 27 14.94 -8.51 9.88
N VAL A 28 14.00 -9.42 9.58
CA VAL A 28 13.25 -9.34 8.34
C VAL A 28 12.69 -7.93 8.39
N PRO A 29 13.06 -7.03 7.47
CA PRO A 29 12.41 -5.75 7.43
C PRO A 29 10.93 -6.07 7.26
N VAL A 30 10.15 -5.87 8.32
CA VAL A 30 8.69 -5.84 8.19
C VAL A 30 8.49 -4.72 7.19
N ALA A 31 8.11 -5.07 5.96
CA ALA A 31 7.81 -4.07 4.94
C ALA A 31 6.85 -3.09 5.60
N ALA A 32 7.27 -1.83 5.70
CA ALA A 32 6.47 -0.82 6.35
C ALA A 32 5.12 -0.81 5.61
N GLN A 33 4.04 -1.00 6.37
CA GLN A 33 2.69 -0.90 5.82
C GLN A 33 2.56 0.47 5.15
N PRO A 34 2.04 0.54 3.90
CA PRO A 34 1.94 1.79 3.18
C PRO A 34 1.07 2.77 3.96
N THR A 35 1.47 4.04 3.98
CA THR A 35 0.69 5.06 4.70
C THR A 35 -0.58 5.38 3.92
N ALA A 36 -1.54 6.05 4.59
CA ALA A 36 -2.76 6.50 3.92
C ALA A 36 -2.47 7.51 2.79
N ASP A 37 -1.39 8.29 2.88
CA ASP A 37 -1.01 9.20 1.81
C ASP A 37 -0.38 8.45 0.64
N ASP A 38 0.49 7.46 0.89
CA ASP A 38 1.08 6.61 -0.16
C ASP A 38 -0.02 5.85 -0.94
N LEU A 39 -1.02 5.31 -0.22
CA LEU A 39 -2.15 4.62 -0.84
C LEU A 39 -3.05 5.59 -1.63
N ALA A 40 -3.27 6.80 -1.13
CA ALA A 40 -4.07 7.80 -1.84
C ALA A 40 -3.41 8.23 -3.15
N GLU A 41 -2.08 8.39 -3.15
CA GLU A 41 -1.28 8.67 -4.34
C GLU A 41 -1.39 7.52 -5.34
N ARG A 42 -1.14 6.27 -4.92
CA ARG A 42 -1.28 5.09 -5.78
C ARG A 42 -2.67 4.96 -6.42
N LEU A 43 -3.74 5.15 -5.65
CA LEU A 43 -5.11 5.10 -6.15
C LEU A 43 -5.37 6.20 -7.19
N SER A 44 -4.91 7.42 -6.93
CA SER A 44 -5.08 8.56 -7.86
C SER A 44 -4.24 8.39 -9.12
N ASP A 45 -3.02 7.86 -9.00
CA ASP A 45 -2.10 7.60 -10.09
C ASP A 45 -2.65 6.57 -11.07
N VAL A 46 -3.25 5.48 -10.58
CA VAL A 46 -3.89 4.50 -11.47
C VAL A 46 -5.00 5.15 -12.30
N VAL A 47 -5.86 5.96 -11.68
CA VAL A 47 -6.94 6.63 -12.39
C VAL A 47 -6.40 7.62 -13.41
N THR A 48 -5.50 8.50 -13.00
CA THR A 48 -4.96 9.55 -13.87
C THR A 48 -4.10 9.00 -15.02
N SER A 49 -3.30 7.96 -14.76
CA SER A 49 -2.49 7.27 -15.78
C SER A 49 -3.35 6.63 -16.87
N GLN A 50 -4.43 5.94 -16.49
CA GLN A 50 -5.34 5.34 -17.47
C GLN A 50 -6.11 6.40 -18.28
N LEU A 51 -6.60 7.46 -17.63
CA LEU A 51 -7.25 8.58 -18.32
C LEU A 51 -6.31 9.26 -19.32
N SER A 52 -5.07 9.52 -18.91
CA SER A 52 -4.02 10.11 -19.75
C SER A 52 -3.73 9.22 -20.97
N SER A 53 -3.61 7.91 -20.75
CA SER A 53 -3.39 6.91 -21.82
C SER A 53 -4.55 6.86 -22.83
N ALA A 54 -5.78 7.17 -22.39
CA ALA A 54 -6.98 7.28 -23.24
C ALA A 54 -7.17 8.68 -23.87
N GLY A 55 -6.28 9.63 -23.58
CA GLY A 55 -6.39 11.02 -24.03
C GLY A 55 -7.53 11.79 -23.37
N VAL A 56 -7.97 11.37 -22.18
CA VAL A 56 -9.03 11.99 -21.40
C VAL A 56 -8.41 12.78 -20.24
N ASN A 57 -8.88 14.00 -20.02
CA ASN A 57 -8.34 14.90 -19.00
C ASN A 57 -9.39 15.19 -17.92
N LEU A 58 -8.96 15.25 -16.66
CA LEU A 58 -9.77 15.77 -15.57
C LEU A 58 -9.72 17.29 -15.58
N THR A 59 -10.87 17.92 -15.34
CA THR A 59 -10.90 19.32 -14.89
C THR A 59 -10.31 19.43 -13.47
N GLU A 60 -9.88 20.63 -13.07
CA GLU A 60 -9.35 20.86 -11.71
C GLU A 60 -10.34 20.42 -10.62
N SER A 61 -11.63 20.69 -10.82
CA SER A 61 -12.69 20.27 -9.89
C SER A 61 -12.88 18.76 -9.85
N ALA A 62 -12.78 18.06 -10.99
CA ALA A 62 -12.82 16.59 -11.01
C ALA A 62 -11.56 15.96 -10.38
N ALA A 63 -10.38 16.55 -10.59
CA ALA A 63 -9.14 16.11 -9.96
C ALA A 63 -9.19 16.27 -8.43
N ALA A 64 -9.75 17.38 -7.92
CA ALA A 64 -9.94 17.56 -6.48
C ALA A 64 -10.93 16.53 -5.88
N ARG A 65 -11.97 16.14 -6.63
CA ARG A 65 -12.89 15.07 -6.22
C ARG A 65 -12.20 13.70 -6.20
N LEU A 66 -11.35 13.42 -7.19
CA LEU A 66 -10.53 12.21 -7.21
C LEU A 66 -9.61 12.13 -6.00
N ASP A 67 -8.81 13.17 -5.72
CA ASP A 67 -7.90 13.21 -4.55
C ASP A 67 -8.68 13.02 -3.24
N SER A 68 -9.83 13.69 -3.09
CA SER A 68 -10.69 13.53 -1.91
C SER A 68 -11.19 12.09 -1.75
N ALA A 69 -11.65 11.46 -2.83
CA ALA A 69 -12.11 10.08 -2.84
C ALA A 69 -10.97 9.09 -2.55
N ALA A 70 -9.82 9.26 -3.18
CA ALA A 70 -8.64 8.42 -2.97
C ALA A 70 -8.14 8.50 -1.53
N ARG A 71 -8.05 9.70 -0.94
CA ARG A 71 -7.69 9.87 0.47
C ARG A 71 -8.71 9.27 1.42
N LYS A 72 -10.01 9.40 1.14
CA LYS A 72 -11.07 8.75 1.95
C LYS A 72 -10.91 7.23 1.90
N GLY A 73 -10.66 6.67 0.71
CA GLY A 73 -10.46 5.24 0.53
C GLY A 73 -9.22 4.72 1.24
N ALA A 74 -8.08 5.38 1.04
CA ALA A 74 -6.82 5.03 1.68
C ALA A 74 -6.89 5.08 3.21
N ARG A 75 -7.49 6.13 3.79
CA ARG A 75 -7.71 6.19 5.26
C ARG A 75 -8.55 5.02 5.77
N LYS A 76 -9.55 4.59 5.00
CA LYS A 76 -10.37 3.45 5.37
C LYS A 76 -9.59 2.13 5.31
N LEU A 77 -8.85 1.90 4.23
CA LEU A 77 -7.95 0.73 4.09
C LEU A 77 -7.00 0.61 5.29
N VAL A 78 -6.31 1.69 5.64
CA VAL A 78 -5.39 1.69 6.78
C VAL A 78 -6.11 1.48 8.11
N ARG A 79 -7.25 2.16 8.32
CA ARG A 79 -8.03 2.03 9.56
C ARG A 79 -8.57 0.62 9.77
N ASP A 80 -9.03 0.00 8.69
CA ASP A 80 -9.63 -1.34 8.72
C ASP A 80 -8.53 -2.42 8.77
N GLY A 81 -7.26 -2.03 8.66
CA GLY A 81 -6.11 -2.94 8.74
C GLY A 81 -5.95 -3.80 7.50
N ALA A 82 -6.31 -3.26 6.33
CA ALA A 82 -6.33 -3.99 5.08
C ALA A 82 -4.98 -4.64 4.76
N ASP A 83 -5.01 -5.90 4.36
CA ASP A 83 -3.82 -6.61 3.93
C ASP A 83 -3.41 -6.25 2.49
N GLU A 84 -2.30 -6.82 2.03
CA GLU A 84 -1.79 -6.55 0.68
C GLU A 84 -2.77 -6.96 -0.42
N ALA A 85 -3.50 -8.07 -0.25
CA ALA A 85 -4.46 -8.53 -1.24
C ALA A 85 -5.66 -7.57 -1.35
N GLU A 86 -6.16 -7.09 -0.21
CA GLU A 86 -7.24 -6.10 -0.14
C GLU A 86 -6.80 -4.74 -0.72
N ILE A 87 -5.55 -4.34 -0.50
CA ILE A 87 -4.97 -3.13 -1.11
C ILE A 87 -4.87 -3.28 -2.64
N GLU A 88 -4.37 -4.41 -3.14
CA GLU A 88 -4.28 -4.64 -4.58
C GLU A 88 -5.67 -4.75 -5.25
N GLU A 89 -6.66 -5.32 -4.56
CA GLU A 89 -8.05 -5.30 -5.02
C GLU A 89 -8.59 -3.86 -5.13
N ALA A 90 -8.31 -3.01 -4.14
CA ALA A 90 -8.68 -1.60 -4.16
C ALA A 90 -8.09 -0.86 -5.37
N ILE A 91 -6.82 -1.15 -5.69
CA ILE A 91 -6.10 -0.57 -6.83
C ILE A 91 -6.67 -1.07 -8.15
N GLY A 92 -6.99 -2.36 -8.26
CA GLY A 92 -7.69 -2.92 -9.41
C GLY A 92 -9.05 -2.25 -9.64
N ASN A 93 -9.79 -2.02 -8.57
CA ASN A 93 -11.08 -1.31 -8.63
C ASN A 93 -10.92 0.15 -9.05
N ALA A 94 -9.83 0.83 -8.68
CA ALA A 94 -9.50 2.17 -9.20
C ALA A 94 -9.33 2.16 -10.72
N GLY A 95 -8.70 1.12 -11.27
CA GLY A 95 -8.60 0.91 -12.71
C GLY A 95 -9.97 0.74 -13.37
N ASN A 96 -10.85 -0.06 -12.78
CA ASN A 96 -12.22 -0.23 -13.29
C ASN A 96 -13.02 1.08 -13.27
N PHE A 97 -12.86 1.89 -12.22
CA PHE A 97 -13.44 3.23 -12.13
C PHE A 97 -12.91 4.15 -13.24
N ALA A 98 -11.60 4.12 -13.52
CA ALA A 98 -11.00 4.87 -14.60
C ALA A 98 -11.54 4.46 -15.98
N HIS A 99 -11.71 3.16 -16.23
CA HIS A 99 -12.40 2.67 -17.43
C HIS A 99 -13.83 3.21 -17.53
N GLY A 100 -14.60 3.19 -16.43
CA GLY A 100 -15.94 3.78 -16.38
C GLY A 100 -15.96 5.27 -16.74
N LEU A 101 -14.95 6.04 -16.29
CA LEU A 101 -14.80 7.44 -16.67
C LEU A 101 -14.49 7.61 -18.17
N VAL A 102 -13.62 6.75 -18.74
CA VAL A 102 -13.31 6.77 -20.18
C VAL A 102 -14.54 6.43 -21.01
N ASP A 103 -15.29 5.41 -20.63
CA ASP A 103 -16.52 4.99 -21.32
C ASP A 103 -17.58 6.10 -21.27
N ALA A 104 -17.76 6.73 -20.11
CA ALA A 104 -18.72 7.81 -19.95
C ALA A 104 -18.30 9.08 -20.72
N ALA A 105 -17.00 9.37 -20.80
CA ALA A 105 -16.48 10.44 -21.65
C ALA A 105 -16.74 10.14 -23.13
N SER A 106 -16.48 8.91 -23.56
CA SER A 106 -16.72 8.46 -24.94
C SER A 106 -18.20 8.52 -25.30
N ALA A 107 -19.10 8.13 -24.39
CA ALA A 107 -20.55 8.18 -24.61
C ALA A 107 -21.08 9.62 -24.78
N ARG A 108 -20.38 10.61 -24.23
CA ARG A 108 -20.69 12.04 -24.34
C ARG A 108 -19.90 12.77 -25.42
N ASP A 109 -19.09 12.05 -26.21
CA ASP A 109 -18.16 12.63 -27.19
C ASP A 109 -17.28 13.75 -26.60
N THR A 110 -16.77 13.53 -25.39
CA THR A 110 -15.89 14.49 -24.68
C THR A 110 -14.56 13.85 -24.35
N LYS A 111 -13.53 14.69 -24.29
CA LYS A 111 -12.19 14.36 -23.76
C LYS A 111 -11.91 15.02 -22.42
N ARG A 112 -12.93 15.66 -21.82
CA ARG A 112 -12.86 16.31 -20.51
C ARG A 112 -13.89 15.72 -19.57
N ILE A 113 -13.43 15.33 -18.38
CA ILE A 113 -14.27 14.96 -17.25
C ILE A 113 -14.45 16.18 -16.36
N ASP A 114 -15.67 16.72 -16.34
CA ASP A 114 -16.08 17.69 -15.34
C ASP A 114 -16.48 17.02 -14.02
N ALA A 115 -16.74 17.83 -13.02
CA ALA A 115 -17.07 17.35 -11.69
C ALA A 115 -18.38 16.53 -11.69
N ASP A 116 -19.37 16.90 -12.51
CA ASP A 116 -20.69 16.28 -12.52
C ASP A 116 -20.61 14.89 -13.15
N LEU A 117 -19.92 14.76 -14.29
CA LEU A 117 -19.64 13.47 -14.91
C LEU A 117 -18.82 12.57 -13.97
N PHE A 118 -17.81 13.12 -13.29
CA PHE A 118 -17.06 12.37 -12.28
C PHE A 118 -17.99 11.81 -11.20
N THR A 119 -18.88 12.65 -10.64
CA THR A 119 -19.79 12.24 -9.56
C THR A 119 -20.84 11.25 -10.03
N GLU A 120 -21.34 11.37 -11.24
CA GLU A 120 -22.25 10.39 -11.84
C GLU A 120 -21.61 9.01 -11.91
N VAL A 121 -20.41 8.91 -12.50
CA VAL A 121 -19.67 7.64 -12.59
C VAL A 121 -19.30 7.14 -11.20
N PHE A 122 -18.84 8.03 -10.32
CA PHE A 122 -18.49 7.67 -8.94
C PHE A 122 -19.68 7.07 -8.18
N ASN A 123 -20.86 7.67 -8.28
CA ASN A 123 -22.08 7.14 -7.64
C ASN A 123 -22.51 5.79 -8.22
N ALA A 124 -22.32 5.57 -9.53
CA ALA A 124 -22.62 4.30 -10.17
C ALA A 124 -21.66 3.17 -9.72
N PHE A 125 -20.38 3.51 -9.52
CA PHE A 125 -19.36 2.57 -9.05
C PHE A 125 -19.31 2.41 -7.53
N CYS A 126 -19.91 3.33 -6.78
CA CYS A 126 -19.82 3.37 -5.34
C CYS A 126 -20.22 2.07 -4.61
N PRO A 127 -21.28 1.35 -5.04
CA PRO A 127 -21.63 0.07 -4.41
C PRO A 127 -20.56 -1.02 -4.56
N PHE A 128 -19.67 -0.88 -5.54
CA PHE A 128 -18.59 -1.84 -5.84
C PHE A 128 -17.25 -1.41 -5.26
N TYR A 129 -17.14 -0.16 -4.80
CA TYR A 129 -15.94 0.34 -4.15
C TYR A 129 -16.04 0.05 -2.65
N PRO A 130 -15.12 -0.71 -2.03
CA PRO A 130 -15.22 -1.04 -0.61
C PRO A 130 -15.10 0.19 0.32
N PHE A 131 -14.79 1.36 -0.24
CA PHE A 131 -14.46 2.59 0.49
C PHE A 131 -15.26 3.83 0.10
N CYS A 132 -16.26 3.63 -0.75
CA CYS A 132 -17.48 4.40 -0.58
C CYS A 132 -18.03 4.19 0.85
#